data_AF-A0A7S0EE80-F1
#
_entry.id   AF-A0A7S0EE80-F1
#
_cell.length_a   1.000
_cell.length_b   1.000
_cell.length_c   1.000
_cell.angle_alpha   90.00
_cell.angle_beta   90.00
_cell.angle_gamma   90.00
#
_symmetry.space_group_name_H-M   'P 1'
#
loop_
_entity.id
_entity.type
_entity.pdbx_description
1 polymer ?
#
loop_
_entity_poly.entity_id
_entity_poly.type
_entity_poly.pdbx_seq_one_letter_code
_entity_poly.pdbx_strand_id
1 'polypeptide(L)'
;MERAHEDLQKILDQADVAWQDGDTNLAIQCYDKALKMVQLEENSQTEGEILLGKGFALMSLHKYEDALLMFQESKKIAMRFENRAQIQFVENLISEAQSKSRCGGSSSQNDQEASSKDAVNDSIQRSFARNFVHKELVVMVMSDETESLDKAFNVQIMTALKTLHVACEYFDVSNNESLEQAFKKEFDLKTLPILFVGGKSLGDREEVAELAKQEKLKDAILSALPETICEEEKKQLFAAVDPCETSENCTSKHKERLLRMVFHVSQKVCSRPHPPSYDEDLIQYFEKCQNITIQGIVNSFIQEISQLLGNFPLPVDLLKQAPTPVKIVEFIEEHCPAQGDCQKCPSKMNCKIHEENSTDVVDIEDFGKPH
;
A
#
# COMPACT_ATOMS: atom_id res chain seq x y z
N MET A 1 5.26 -3.55 21.07
CA MET A 1 4.62 -3.82 19.76
C MET A 1 4.80 -2.62 18.84
N GLU A 2 4.36 -1.41 19.19
CA GLU A 2 4.53 -0.21 18.35
C GLU A 2 5.98 0.10 17.92
N ARG A 3 6.93 0.13 18.87
CA ARG A 3 8.37 0.31 18.54
C ARG A 3 8.92 -0.81 17.65
N ALA A 4 8.44 -2.04 17.80
CA ALA A 4 8.90 -3.17 17.00
C ALA A 4 8.36 -3.11 15.57
N HIS A 5 7.14 -2.61 15.36
CA HIS A 5 6.57 -2.38 14.03
C HIS A 5 7.25 -1.21 13.30
N GLU A 6 7.53 -0.10 14.00
CA GLU A 6 8.33 1.01 13.44
C GLU A 6 9.75 0.56 13.09
N ASP A 7 10.38 -0.22 13.97
CA ASP A 7 11.71 -0.78 13.75
C ASP A 7 11.71 -1.77 12.56
N LEU A 8 10.66 -2.57 12.40
CA LEU A 8 10.49 -3.49 11.27
C LEU A 8 10.37 -2.72 9.95
N GLN A 9 9.45 -1.74 9.87
CA GLN A 9 9.24 -0.95 8.65
C GLN A 9 10.53 -0.25 8.23
N LYS A 10 11.23 0.35 9.18
CA LYS A 10 12.52 1.01 8.91
C LYS A 10 13.56 0.04 8.36
N ILE A 11 13.57 -1.20 8.82
CA ILE A 11 14.49 -2.23 8.30
C ILE A 11 14.08 -2.66 6.90
N LEU A 12 12.78 -2.73 6.60
CA LEU A 12 12.29 -3.03 5.24
C LEU A 12 12.62 -1.90 4.27
N ASP A 13 12.39 -0.64 4.65
CA ASP A 13 12.78 0.52 3.84
C ASP A 13 14.30 0.51 3.57
N GLN A 14 15.11 0.14 4.57
CA GLN A 14 16.55 -0.04 4.40
C GLN A 14 16.90 -1.21 3.47
N ALA A 15 16.12 -2.29 3.49
CA ALA A 15 16.31 -3.42 2.58
C ALA A 15 16.02 -3.01 1.14
N ASP A 16 14.95 -2.25 0.92
CA ASP A 16 14.54 -1.74 -0.39
C ASP A 16 15.55 -0.75 -0.95
N VAL A 17 16.02 0.20 -0.15
CA VAL A 17 17.09 1.14 -0.55
C VAL A 17 18.37 0.37 -0.89
N ALA A 18 18.81 -0.55 -0.03
CA ALA A 18 20.01 -1.35 -0.29
C ALA A 18 19.88 -2.22 -1.55
N TRP A 19 18.69 -2.76 -1.80
CA TRP A 19 18.38 -3.49 -3.03
C TRP A 19 18.43 -2.59 -4.25
N GLN A 20 17.87 -1.37 -4.14
CA GLN A 20 17.86 -0.38 -5.20
C GLN A 20 19.27 0.10 -5.56
N ASP A 21 20.12 0.31 -4.55
CA ASP A 21 21.52 0.70 -4.69
C ASP A 21 22.42 -0.44 -5.21
N GLY A 22 21.87 -1.65 -5.38
CA GLY A 22 22.61 -2.83 -5.81
C GLY A 22 23.45 -3.48 -4.69
N ASP A 23 23.43 -2.95 -3.46
CA ASP A 23 24.03 -3.58 -2.29
C ASP A 23 23.17 -4.74 -1.79
N THR A 24 23.19 -5.80 -2.58
CA THR A 24 22.41 -7.01 -2.34
C THR A 24 22.77 -7.68 -1.00
N ASN A 25 24.03 -7.57 -0.56
CA ASN A 25 24.44 -8.18 0.70
C ASN A 25 23.85 -7.43 1.91
N LEU A 26 23.78 -6.10 1.83
CA LEU A 26 23.10 -5.30 2.83
C LEU A 26 21.59 -5.55 2.82
N ALA A 27 20.98 -5.65 1.64
CA ALA A 27 19.55 -5.98 1.52
C ALA A 27 19.22 -7.32 2.20
N ILE A 28 20.01 -8.37 1.96
CA ILE A 28 19.85 -9.68 2.63
C ILE A 28 19.98 -9.56 4.15
N GLN A 29 20.94 -8.77 4.65
CA GLN A 29 21.09 -8.54 6.10
C GLN A 29 19.88 -7.83 6.70
N CYS A 30 19.29 -6.88 5.99
CA CYS A 30 18.06 -6.21 6.40
C CYS A 30 16.90 -7.20 6.43
N TYR A 31 16.70 -8.00 5.39
CA TYR A 31 15.68 -9.05 5.39
C TYR A 31 15.87 -10.10 6.49
N ASP A 32 17.11 -10.51 6.78
CA ASP A 32 17.41 -11.43 7.89
C ASP A 32 17.05 -10.84 9.27
N LYS A 33 17.23 -9.53 9.45
CA LYS A 33 16.80 -8.83 10.66
C LYS A 33 15.27 -8.76 10.72
N ALA A 34 14.63 -8.41 9.61
CA ALA A 34 13.17 -8.33 9.51
C ALA A 34 12.48 -9.68 9.80
N LEU A 35 12.98 -10.78 9.21
CA LEU A 35 12.46 -12.14 9.48
C LEU A 35 12.51 -12.51 10.96
N LYS A 36 13.62 -12.17 11.65
CA LYS A 36 13.73 -12.45 13.09
C LYS A 36 12.70 -11.69 13.91
N MET A 37 12.35 -10.46 13.51
CA MET A 37 11.35 -9.66 14.21
C MET A 37 9.94 -10.21 13.97
N VAL A 38 9.61 -10.55 12.73
CA VAL A 38 8.29 -11.05 12.36
C VAL A 38 8.02 -12.45 12.92
N GLN A 39 9.05 -13.30 13.02
CA GLN A 39 8.95 -14.61 13.67
C GLN A 39 8.68 -14.53 15.18
N LEU A 40 9.04 -13.42 15.84
CA LEU A 40 8.74 -13.17 17.25
C LEU A 40 7.31 -12.66 17.46
N GLU A 41 6.69 -12.10 16.42
CA GLU A 41 5.36 -11.50 16.46
C GLU A 41 4.27 -12.40 15.85
N GLU A 42 4.62 -13.60 15.38
CA GLU A 42 3.74 -14.56 14.69
C GLU A 42 2.97 -13.97 13.48
N ASN A 43 3.43 -12.85 12.91
CA ASN A 43 2.81 -12.25 11.73
C ASN A 43 3.20 -12.99 10.45
N SER A 44 2.46 -14.07 10.18
CA SER A 44 2.80 -14.98 9.09
C SER A 44 2.64 -14.37 7.69
N GLN A 45 1.81 -13.33 7.48
CA GLN A 45 1.62 -12.76 6.13
C GLN A 45 2.82 -11.89 5.71
N THR A 46 3.26 -10.97 6.57
CA THR A 46 4.44 -10.12 6.32
C THR A 46 5.71 -10.96 6.17
N GLU A 47 5.80 -12.10 6.88
CA GLU A 47 6.91 -13.06 6.71
C GLU A 47 7.02 -13.55 5.26
N GLY A 48 5.90 -13.82 4.59
CA GLY A 48 5.87 -14.27 3.20
C GLY A 48 6.43 -13.25 2.22
N GLU A 49 6.19 -11.96 2.46
CA GLU A 49 6.68 -10.85 1.64
C GLU A 49 8.18 -10.63 1.84
N ILE A 50 8.64 -10.69 3.08
CA ILE A 50 10.07 -10.56 3.41
C ILE A 50 10.88 -11.71 2.78
N LEU A 51 10.33 -12.93 2.80
CA LEU A 51 10.94 -14.09 2.14
C LEU A 51 11.04 -13.90 0.62
N LEU A 52 10.05 -13.26 -0.01
CA LEU A 52 10.10 -12.92 -1.43
C LEU A 52 11.23 -11.93 -1.72
N GLY A 53 11.28 -10.82 -0.99
CA GLY A 53 12.33 -9.80 -1.14
C GLY A 53 13.74 -10.41 -0.97
N LYS A 54 13.93 -11.23 0.05
CA LYS A 54 15.18 -11.97 0.26
C LYS A 54 15.48 -12.96 -0.86
N GLY A 55 14.47 -13.66 -1.38
CA GLY A 55 14.62 -14.58 -2.50
C GLY A 55 15.12 -13.88 -3.77
N PHE A 56 14.59 -12.70 -4.10
CA PHE A 56 15.11 -11.86 -5.19
C PHE A 56 16.56 -11.44 -4.94
N ALA A 57 16.89 -11.07 -3.71
CA ALA A 57 18.25 -10.73 -3.33
C ALA A 57 19.24 -11.90 -3.46
N LEU A 58 18.80 -13.12 -3.15
CA LEU A 58 19.62 -14.31 -3.34
C LEU A 58 19.80 -14.67 -4.83
N MET A 59 18.77 -14.43 -5.65
CA MET A 59 18.86 -14.62 -7.10
C MET A 59 19.97 -13.77 -7.71
N SER A 60 20.14 -12.50 -7.30
CA SER A 60 21.19 -11.61 -7.85
C SER A 60 22.59 -11.99 -7.41
N LEU A 61 22.74 -12.74 -6.31
CA LEU A 61 24.01 -13.36 -5.92
C LEU A 61 24.23 -14.74 -6.57
N HIS A 62 23.38 -15.17 -7.50
CA HIS A 62 23.37 -16.51 -8.09
C HIS A 62 23.20 -17.66 -7.09
N LYS A 63 22.67 -17.37 -5.90
CA LYS A 63 22.39 -18.37 -4.86
C LYS A 63 21.00 -18.97 -5.09
N TYR A 64 20.84 -19.65 -6.22
CA TYR A 64 19.53 -20.11 -6.71
C TYR A 64 18.89 -21.15 -5.79
N GLU A 65 19.70 -22.01 -5.16
CA GLU A 65 19.21 -23.00 -4.20
C GLU A 65 18.65 -22.32 -2.93
N ASP A 66 19.36 -21.30 -2.41
CA ASP A 66 18.91 -20.54 -1.25
C ASP A 66 17.65 -19.72 -1.58
N ALA A 67 17.61 -19.10 -2.77
CA ALA A 67 16.43 -18.38 -3.25
C ALA A 67 15.20 -19.30 -3.37
N LEU A 68 15.40 -20.52 -3.89
CA LEU A 68 14.36 -21.52 -4.01
C LEU A 68 13.75 -21.86 -2.64
N LEU A 69 14.57 -22.01 -1.60
CA LEU A 69 14.10 -22.24 -0.24
C LEU A 69 13.22 -21.09 0.25
N MET A 70 13.64 -19.83 0.03
CA MET A 70 12.85 -18.66 0.45
C MET A 70 11.51 -18.59 -0.28
N PHE A 71 11.48 -18.82 -1.60
CA PHE A 71 10.23 -18.85 -2.37
C PHE A 71 9.33 -20.01 -1.94
N GLN A 72 9.87 -21.18 -1.63
CA GLN A 72 9.06 -22.31 -1.14
C GLN A 72 8.42 -22.01 0.21
N GLU A 73 9.13 -21.38 1.14
CA GLU A 73 8.56 -20.95 2.43
C GLU A 73 7.51 -19.85 2.24
N SER A 74 7.75 -18.86 1.37
CA SER A 74 6.75 -17.84 1.02
C SER A 74 5.47 -18.45 0.42
N LYS A 75 5.61 -19.47 -0.45
CA LYS A 75 4.46 -20.21 -1.00
C LYS A 75 3.66 -20.90 0.09
N LYS A 76 4.31 -21.53 1.09
CA LYS A 76 3.61 -22.20 2.20
C LYS A 76 2.76 -21.23 2.99
N ILE A 77 3.29 -20.04 3.24
CA ILE A 77 2.57 -18.94 3.88
C ILE A 77 1.38 -18.52 3.01
N ALA A 78 1.59 -18.25 1.73
CA ALA A 78 0.52 -17.83 0.82
C ALA A 78 -0.60 -18.89 0.73
N MET A 79 -0.25 -20.19 0.74
CA MET A 79 -1.23 -21.29 0.80
C MET A 79 -2.02 -21.30 2.11
N ARG A 80 -1.40 -21.00 3.25
CA ARG A 80 -2.07 -20.94 4.56
C ARG A 80 -3.13 -19.84 4.61
N PHE A 81 -2.91 -18.73 3.91
CA PHE A 81 -3.84 -17.60 3.81
C PHE A 81 -4.72 -17.64 2.55
N GLU A 82 -4.67 -18.74 1.78
CA GLU A 82 -5.42 -18.91 0.53
C GLU A 82 -5.21 -17.78 -0.51
N ASN A 83 -4.06 -17.09 -0.45
CA ASN A 83 -3.74 -16.00 -1.37
C ASN A 83 -3.34 -16.56 -2.75
N ARG A 84 -4.33 -16.79 -3.62
CA ARG A 84 -4.14 -17.38 -4.96
C ARG A 84 -3.21 -16.56 -5.85
N ALA A 85 -3.29 -15.23 -5.79
CA ALA A 85 -2.44 -14.34 -6.58
C ALA A 85 -0.96 -14.51 -6.18
N GLN A 86 -0.68 -14.48 -4.87
CA GLN A 86 0.67 -14.69 -4.36
C GLN A 86 1.17 -16.11 -4.63
N ILE A 87 0.32 -17.14 -4.53
CA ILE A 87 0.71 -18.52 -4.89
C ILE A 87 1.18 -18.60 -6.34
N GLN A 88 0.40 -18.06 -7.28
CA GLN A 88 0.74 -18.09 -8.71
C GLN A 88 2.03 -17.29 -9.00
N PHE A 89 2.17 -16.14 -8.37
CA PHE A 89 3.37 -15.30 -8.43
C PHE A 89 4.61 -16.07 -7.96
N VAL A 90 4.53 -16.71 -6.79
CA VAL A 90 5.66 -17.45 -6.21
C VAL A 90 6.01 -18.71 -7.05
N GLU A 91 5.03 -19.39 -7.64
CA GLU A 91 5.26 -20.54 -8.52
C GLU A 91 6.09 -20.20 -9.76
N ASN A 92 5.87 -19.01 -10.33
CA ASN A 92 6.68 -18.53 -11.45
C ASN A 92 8.14 -18.32 -11.01
N LEU A 93 8.37 -17.71 -9.84
CA LEU A 93 9.69 -17.48 -9.27
C LEU A 93 10.43 -18.80 -8.95
N ILE A 94 9.71 -19.79 -8.41
CA ILE A 94 10.25 -21.13 -8.14
C ILE A 94 10.71 -21.78 -9.45
N SER A 95 9.87 -21.75 -10.49
CA SER A 95 10.19 -22.34 -11.80
C SER A 95 11.43 -21.70 -12.42
N GLU A 96 11.54 -20.37 -12.29
CA GLU A 96 12.70 -19.61 -12.78
C GLU A 96 13.97 -19.97 -12.01
N ALA A 97 13.93 -19.97 -10.68
CA ALA A 97 15.07 -20.34 -9.83
C ALA A 97 15.56 -21.76 -10.12
N GLN A 98 14.65 -22.72 -10.33
CA GLN A 98 14.99 -24.10 -10.72
C GLN A 98 15.67 -24.17 -12.09
N SER A 99 15.20 -23.38 -13.06
CA SER A 99 15.81 -23.35 -14.39
C SER A 99 17.26 -22.84 -14.32
N LYS A 100 17.51 -21.81 -13.51
CA LYS A 100 18.84 -21.19 -13.34
C LYS A 100 19.80 -22.07 -12.54
N SER A 101 19.33 -22.74 -11.48
CA SER A 101 20.10 -23.73 -10.70
C SER A 101 20.60 -24.88 -11.58
N ARG A 102 19.77 -25.41 -12.49
CA ARG A 102 20.14 -26.52 -13.38
C ARG A 102 21.18 -26.16 -14.45
N CYS A 103 21.25 -24.89 -14.85
CA CYS A 103 22.19 -24.42 -15.88
C CYS A 103 23.57 -23.99 -15.32
N GLY A 104 23.75 -23.94 -13.99
CA GLY A 104 24.98 -23.48 -13.34
C GLY A 104 26.13 -24.50 -13.24
N GLY A 105 26.01 -25.70 -13.83
CA GLY A 105 26.94 -26.81 -13.63
C GLY A 105 28.08 -26.95 -14.64
N SER A 106 28.38 -25.96 -15.50
CA SER A 106 29.45 -26.10 -16.51
C SER A 106 30.12 -24.78 -16.85
N SER A 107 31.18 -24.42 -16.14
CA SER A 107 32.51 -24.09 -16.69
C SER A 107 33.38 -23.31 -15.70
N SER A 108 34.68 -23.61 -15.80
CA SER A 108 35.79 -23.17 -14.98
C SER A 108 36.06 -21.66 -15.02
N GLN A 109 36.77 -21.20 -13.99
CA GLN A 109 37.12 -19.82 -13.68
C GLN A 109 37.79 -18.98 -14.81
N ASN A 110 37.47 -17.68 -14.70
CA ASN A 110 38.20 -16.46 -15.06
C ASN A 110 38.09 -15.87 -16.48
N ASP A 111 37.92 -14.53 -16.46
CA ASP A 111 38.07 -13.51 -17.51
C ASP A 111 36.81 -12.97 -18.25
N GLN A 112 35.59 -13.28 -17.80
CA GLN A 112 34.33 -12.63 -18.29
C GLN A 112 33.33 -12.25 -17.17
N GLU A 113 33.81 -11.85 -15.99
CA GLU A 113 32.93 -11.60 -14.83
C GLU A 113 32.07 -10.32 -14.92
N ALA A 114 32.48 -9.25 -15.59
CA ALA A 114 31.69 -8.02 -15.63
C ALA A 114 30.48 -8.14 -16.59
N SER A 115 30.70 -8.60 -17.82
CA SER A 115 29.66 -8.74 -18.85
C SER A 115 28.58 -9.78 -18.49
N SER A 116 28.95 -10.85 -17.75
CA SER A 116 28.02 -11.89 -17.31
C SER A 116 27.22 -11.50 -16.06
N LYS A 117 27.80 -10.75 -15.12
CA LYS A 117 27.08 -10.22 -13.94
C LYS A 117 26.03 -9.18 -14.35
N ASP A 118 26.36 -8.29 -15.28
CA ASP A 118 25.41 -7.29 -15.78
C ASP A 118 24.23 -7.94 -16.52
N ALA A 119 24.49 -8.96 -17.34
CA ALA A 119 23.44 -9.69 -18.06
C ALA A 119 22.51 -10.48 -17.12
N VAL A 120 23.06 -11.05 -16.04
CA VAL A 120 22.24 -11.77 -15.06
C VAL A 120 21.48 -10.81 -14.14
N ASN A 121 22.10 -9.71 -13.70
CA ASN A 121 21.41 -8.66 -12.95
C ASN A 121 20.23 -8.10 -13.76
N ASP A 122 20.45 -7.80 -15.04
CA ASP A 122 19.39 -7.35 -15.97
C ASP A 122 18.28 -8.40 -16.15
N SER A 123 18.61 -9.70 -16.21
CA SER A 123 17.61 -10.79 -16.22
C SER A 123 16.77 -10.83 -14.94
N ILE A 124 17.38 -10.57 -13.78
CA ILE A 124 16.71 -10.62 -12.48
C ILE A 124 15.83 -9.40 -12.28
N GLN A 125 16.33 -8.22 -12.62
CA GLN A 125 15.56 -6.98 -12.58
C GLN A 125 14.35 -7.05 -13.51
N ARG A 126 14.50 -7.61 -14.72
CA ARG A 126 13.38 -7.86 -15.63
C ARG A 126 12.39 -8.87 -15.08
N SER A 127 12.88 -9.90 -14.41
CA SER A 127 12.01 -10.89 -13.77
C SER A 127 11.28 -10.30 -12.57
N PHE A 128 11.92 -9.44 -11.77
CA PHE A 128 11.24 -8.66 -10.75
C PHE A 128 10.15 -7.79 -11.38
N ALA A 129 10.48 -7.00 -12.41
CA ALA A 129 9.52 -6.12 -13.08
C ALA A 129 8.30 -6.91 -13.63
N ARG A 130 8.54 -8.01 -14.35
CA ARG A 130 7.49 -8.91 -14.86
C ARG A 130 6.58 -9.39 -13.74
N ASN A 131 7.14 -9.86 -12.65
CA ASN A 131 6.35 -10.45 -11.58
C ASN A 131 5.65 -9.36 -10.75
N PHE A 132 6.32 -8.24 -10.46
CA PHE A 132 5.82 -7.17 -9.59
C PHE A 132 4.49 -6.60 -10.07
N VAL A 133 4.30 -6.42 -11.38
CA VAL A 133 3.03 -5.92 -11.93
C VAL A 133 1.85 -6.89 -11.78
N HIS A 134 2.11 -8.13 -11.36
CA HIS A 134 1.09 -9.12 -11.00
C HIS A 134 0.84 -9.20 -9.49
N LYS A 135 1.55 -8.42 -8.67
CA LYS A 135 1.36 -8.38 -7.21
C LYS A 135 -0.06 -7.95 -6.84
N GLU A 136 -0.58 -6.95 -7.54
CA GLU A 136 -1.94 -6.43 -7.41
C GLU A 136 -2.62 -6.31 -8.78
N LEU A 137 -3.96 -6.21 -8.79
CA LEU A 137 -4.72 -6.06 -10.04
C LEU A 137 -4.42 -4.74 -10.74
N VAL A 138 -4.12 -3.68 -10.00
CA VAL A 138 -3.79 -2.36 -10.51
C VAL A 138 -2.50 -1.90 -9.85
N VAL A 139 -1.47 -1.68 -10.66
CA VAL A 139 -0.12 -1.30 -10.22
C VAL A 139 0.33 -0.09 -11.02
N MET A 140 0.82 0.95 -10.37
CA MET A 140 1.39 2.12 -11.01
C MET A 140 2.90 2.17 -10.75
N VAL A 141 3.68 2.13 -11.82
CA VAL A 141 5.14 2.26 -11.75
C VAL A 141 5.50 3.70 -12.10
N MET A 142 6.16 4.39 -11.18
CA MET A 142 6.50 5.80 -11.27
C MET A 142 8.01 5.97 -11.48
N SER A 143 8.38 6.98 -12.26
CA SER A 143 9.75 7.50 -12.36
C SER A 143 9.78 8.95 -11.88
N ASP A 144 11.00 9.45 -11.67
CA ASP A 144 11.38 10.72 -11.02
C ASP A 144 10.32 11.85 -11.02
N GLU A 145 9.95 12.34 -9.83
CA GLU A 145 9.00 13.44 -9.64
C GLU A 145 9.58 14.83 -9.99
N THR A 146 10.84 14.91 -10.42
CA THR A 146 11.51 16.18 -10.77
C THR A 146 10.96 16.81 -12.05
N GLU A 147 10.36 16.03 -12.96
CA GLU A 147 9.72 16.55 -14.16
C GLU A 147 8.29 17.03 -13.89
N SER A 148 8.01 18.29 -14.24
CA SER A 148 6.68 18.88 -14.05
C SER A 148 5.54 18.12 -14.75
N LEU A 149 5.83 17.43 -15.85
CA LEU A 149 4.88 16.62 -16.62
C LEU A 149 4.53 15.31 -15.91
N ASP A 150 5.52 14.62 -15.34
CA ASP A 150 5.32 13.35 -14.66
C ASP A 150 4.57 13.55 -13.34
N LYS A 151 4.86 14.64 -12.63
CA LYS A 151 4.06 15.04 -11.46
C LYS A 151 2.60 15.31 -11.81
N ALA A 152 2.34 16.04 -12.90
CA ALA A 152 0.97 16.33 -13.34
C ALA A 152 0.23 15.06 -13.74
N PHE A 153 0.90 14.15 -14.47
CA PHE A 153 0.36 12.84 -14.81
C PHE A 153 0.04 12.00 -13.57
N ASN A 154 0.98 11.87 -12.64
CA ASN A 154 0.79 11.10 -11.40
C ASN A 154 -0.41 11.61 -10.61
N VAL A 155 -0.50 12.92 -10.39
CA VAL A 155 -1.65 13.55 -9.70
C VAL A 155 -2.95 13.26 -10.44
N GLN A 156 -2.96 13.37 -11.76
CA GLN A 156 -4.15 13.14 -12.56
C GLN A 156 -4.65 11.69 -12.43
N ILE A 157 -3.77 10.70 -12.60
CA ILE A 157 -4.14 9.29 -12.56
C ILE A 157 -4.52 8.87 -11.13
N MET A 158 -3.75 9.28 -10.12
CA MET A 158 -4.09 9.02 -8.72
C MET A 158 -5.46 9.59 -8.35
N THR A 159 -5.77 10.81 -8.81
CA THR A 159 -7.09 11.43 -8.57
C THR A 159 -8.19 10.63 -9.24
N ALA A 160 -7.99 10.22 -10.50
CA ALA A 160 -8.97 9.42 -11.22
C ALA A 160 -9.21 8.06 -10.55
N LEU A 161 -8.16 7.32 -10.18
CA LEU A 161 -8.27 6.03 -9.48
C LEU A 161 -8.97 6.16 -8.13
N LYS A 162 -8.68 7.24 -7.39
CA LYS A 162 -9.34 7.55 -6.12
C LYS A 162 -10.83 7.81 -6.29
N THR A 163 -11.22 8.59 -7.30
CA THR A 163 -12.63 8.83 -7.66
C THR A 163 -13.34 7.53 -8.07
N LEU A 164 -12.62 6.61 -8.71
CA LEU A 164 -13.13 5.30 -9.10
C LEU A 164 -13.12 4.26 -7.96
N HIS A 165 -12.58 4.63 -6.79
CA HIS A 165 -12.40 3.74 -5.63
C HIS A 165 -11.56 2.49 -5.90
N VAL A 166 -10.63 2.58 -6.84
CA VAL A 166 -9.74 1.47 -7.22
C VAL A 166 -8.49 1.51 -6.33
N ALA A 167 -8.23 0.43 -5.60
CA ALA A 167 -6.95 0.24 -4.91
C ALA A 167 -5.83 0.08 -5.94
N CYS A 168 -4.73 0.83 -5.77
CA CYS A 168 -3.59 0.82 -6.66
C CYS A 168 -2.31 0.70 -5.82
N GLU A 169 -1.45 -0.26 -6.18
CA GLU A 169 -0.10 -0.35 -5.64
C GLU A 169 0.82 0.61 -6.40
N TYR A 170 1.58 1.42 -5.67
CA TYR A 170 2.53 2.36 -6.27
C TYR A 170 3.96 1.85 -6.09
N PHE A 171 4.77 1.94 -7.15
CA PHE A 171 6.17 1.56 -7.09
C PHE A 171 7.05 2.60 -7.76
N ASP A 172 7.92 3.22 -6.98
CA ASP A 172 8.84 4.25 -7.45
C ASP A 172 10.18 3.61 -7.85
N VAL A 173 10.55 3.78 -9.11
CA VAL A 173 11.84 3.32 -9.66
C VAL A 173 12.86 4.44 -9.86
N SER A 174 12.53 5.68 -9.48
CA SER A 174 13.36 6.88 -9.69
C SER A 174 14.78 6.76 -9.18
N ASN A 175 14.97 6.05 -8.06
CA ASN A 175 16.29 5.85 -7.45
C ASN A 175 17.06 4.64 -8.02
N ASN A 176 16.51 3.92 -9.01
CA ASN A 176 17.13 2.72 -9.57
C ASN A 176 17.02 2.68 -11.10
N GLU A 177 18.04 3.24 -11.75
CA GLU A 177 18.14 3.24 -13.22
C GLU A 177 18.11 1.82 -13.80
N SER A 178 18.73 0.83 -13.16
CA SER A 178 18.71 -0.56 -13.65
C SER A 178 17.29 -1.13 -13.66
N LEU A 179 16.49 -0.79 -12.65
CA LEU A 179 15.13 -1.28 -12.50
C LEU A 179 14.18 -0.55 -13.44
N GLU A 180 14.34 0.76 -13.57
CA GLU A 180 13.65 1.55 -14.59
C GLU A 180 13.89 0.98 -15.99
N GLN A 181 15.15 0.69 -16.34
CA GLN A 181 15.50 0.08 -17.62
C GLN A 181 14.91 -1.34 -17.75
N ALA A 182 14.81 -2.10 -16.66
CA ALA A 182 14.21 -3.42 -16.67
C ALA A 182 12.69 -3.36 -16.96
N PHE A 183 11.95 -2.45 -16.32
CA PHE A 183 10.53 -2.22 -16.65
C PHE A 183 10.35 -1.78 -18.10
N LYS A 184 11.18 -0.84 -18.58
CA LYS A 184 11.14 -0.37 -19.98
C LYS A 184 11.38 -1.51 -20.97
N LYS A 185 12.39 -2.36 -20.74
CA LYS A 185 12.70 -3.49 -21.64
C LYS A 185 11.69 -4.63 -21.58
N GLU A 186 11.21 -5.00 -20.39
CA GLU A 186 10.30 -6.15 -20.22
C GLU A 186 8.93 -5.89 -20.86
N PHE A 187 8.47 -4.64 -20.83
CA PHE A 187 7.15 -4.24 -21.34
C PHE A 187 7.20 -3.36 -22.60
N ASP A 188 8.38 -3.22 -23.22
CA ASP A 188 8.62 -2.39 -24.41
C ASP A 188 8.14 -0.94 -24.26
N LEU A 189 8.40 -0.33 -23.09
CA LEU A 189 7.94 1.01 -22.75
C LEU A 189 8.96 2.07 -23.17
N LYS A 190 8.47 3.17 -23.71
CA LYS A 190 9.30 4.35 -24.03
C LYS A 190 9.59 5.19 -22.81
N THR A 191 8.58 5.40 -21.98
CA THR A 191 8.62 6.29 -20.81
C THR A 191 7.87 5.66 -19.64
N LEU A 192 8.28 6.04 -18.45
CA LEU A 192 7.49 5.95 -17.22
C LEU A 192 7.05 7.39 -16.88
N PRO A 193 6.06 7.59 -16.00
CA PRO A 193 5.21 6.62 -15.28
C PRO A 193 4.24 5.84 -16.19
N ILE A 194 3.87 4.61 -15.79
CA ILE A 194 2.92 3.72 -16.50
C ILE A 194 1.96 3.05 -15.50
N LEU A 195 0.69 2.93 -15.91
CA LEU A 195 -0.34 2.18 -15.18
C LEU A 195 -0.48 0.77 -15.76
N PHE A 196 -0.38 -0.25 -14.90
CA PHE A 196 -0.56 -1.65 -15.22
C PHE A 196 -1.90 -2.16 -14.67
N VAL A 197 -2.57 -2.99 -15.44
CA VAL A 197 -3.80 -3.70 -15.06
C VAL A 197 -3.64 -5.18 -15.38
N GLY A 198 -3.78 -6.05 -14.38
CA GLY A 198 -3.62 -7.49 -14.55
C GLY A 198 -2.24 -7.92 -15.06
N GLY A 199 -1.21 -7.12 -14.76
CA GLY A 199 0.17 -7.30 -15.23
C GLY A 199 0.44 -6.91 -16.68
N LYS A 200 -0.47 -6.15 -17.33
CA LYS A 200 -0.24 -5.55 -18.65
C LYS A 200 -0.29 -4.03 -18.54
N SER A 201 0.52 -3.32 -19.33
CA SER A 201 0.39 -1.86 -19.43
C SER A 201 -0.96 -1.50 -20.03
N LEU A 202 -1.65 -0.54 -19.42
CA LEU A 202 -2.98 -0.10 -19.87
C LEU A 202 -2.92 0.69 -21.19
N GLY A 203 -1.77 1.31 -21.45
CA GLY A 203 -1.48 2.13 -22.62
C GLY A 203 -0.21 2.95 -22.37
N ASP A 204 0.14 3.79 -23.34
CA ASP A 204 1.18 4.81 -23.09
C ASP A 204 0.66 5.95 -22.21
N ARG A 205 1.56 6.86 -21.82
CA ARG A 205 1.25 7.94 -20.89
C ARG A 205 0.16 8.84 -21.45
N GLU A 206 0.23 9.20 -22.73
CA GLU A 206 -0.73 10.08 -23.38
C GLU A 206 -2.11 9.42 -23.49
N GLU A 207 -2.18 8.14 -23.84
CA GLU A 207 -3.42 7.35 -23.91
C GLU A 207 -4.10 7.26 -22.53
N VAL A 208 -3.35 6.90 -21.49
CA VAL A 208 -3.90 6.76 -20.13
C VAL A 208 -4.35 8.12 -19.57
N ALA A 209 -3.60 9.19 -19.84
CA ALA A 209 -3.99 10.55 -19.47
C ALA A 209 -5.30 10.98 -20.16
N GLU A 210 -5.48 10.63 -21.43
CA GLU A 210 -6.69 10.96 -22.18
C GLU A 210 -7.90 10.15 -21.69
N LEU A 211 -7.71 8.85 -21.39
CA LEU A 211 -8.74 8.00 -20.77
C LEU A 211 -9.21 8.57 -19.43
N ALA A 212 -8.30 9.10 -18.62
CA ALA A 212 -8.64 9.75 -17.36
C ALA A 212 -9.42 11.06 -17.57
N LYS A 213 -9.05 11.89 -18.56
CA LYS A 213 -9.79 13.15 -18.87
C LYS A 213 -11.20 12.88 -19.40
N GLN A 214 -11.38 11.81 -20.16
CA GLN A 214 -12.65 11.45 -20.77
C GLN A 214 -13.54 10.59 -19.86
N GLU A 215 -13.16 10.37 -18.60
CA GLU A 215 -13.86 9.48 -17.65
C GLU A 215 -14.01 8.02 -18.15
N LYS A 216 -13.17 7.59 -19.10
CA LYS A 216 -13.17 6.24 -19.70
C LYS A 216 -12.19 5.27 -19.05
N LEU A 217 -11.45 5.74 -18.05
CA LEU A 217 -10.43 4.94 -17.35
C LEU A 217 -11.03 3.68 -16.71
N LYS A 218 -12.25 3.76 -16.18
CA LYS A 218 -12.97 2.61 -15.61
C LYS A 218 -13.16 1.48 -16.64
N ASP A 219 -13.68 1.81 -17.81
CA ASP A 219 -13.97 0.85 -18.86
C ASP A 219 -12.67 0.23 -19.42
N ALA A 220 -11.62 1.03 -19.52
CA ALA A 220 -10.30 0.57 -19.92
C ALA A 220 -9.72 -0.45 -18.92
N ILE A 221 -9.77 -0.14 -17.62
CA ILE A 221 -9.31 -1.07 -16.57
C ILE A 221 -10.13 -2.36 -16.62
N LEU A 222 -11.47 -2.28 -16.69
CA LEU A 222 -12.33 -3.48 -16.78
C LEU A 222 -12.00 -4.35 -17.99
N SER A 223 -11.70 -3.73 -19.12
CA SER A 223 -11.35 -4.41 -20.37
C SER A 223 -9.95 -5.03 -20.35
N ALA A 224 -9.03 -4.47 -19.55
CA ALA A 224 -7.67 -4.95 -19.41
C ALA A 224 -7.51 -6.08 -18.38
N LEU A 225 -8.49 -6.28 -17.51
CA LEU A 225 -8.45 -7.35 -16.50
C LEU A 225 -8.32 -8.74 -17.15
N PRO A 226 -7.58 -9.68 -16.53
CA PRO A 226 -7.48 -11.05 -17.02
C PRO A 226 -8.85 -11.73 -17.07
N GLU A 227 -9.09 -12.56 -18.10
CA GLU A 227 -10.33 -13.33 -18.23
C GLU A 227 -10.59 -14.29 -17.06
N THR A 228 -9.55 -14.62 -16.30
CA THR A 228 -9.62 -15.47 -15.11
C THR A 228 -10.28 -14.80 -13.91
N ILE A 229 -10.39 -13.46 -13.90
CA ILE A 229 -11.03 -12.71 -12.82
C ILE A 229 -12.55 -12.83 -12.96
N CYS A 230 -13.21 -13.26 -11.90
CA CYS A 230 -14.67 -13.45 -11.93
C CYS A 230 -15.40 -12.11 -11.90
N GLU A 231 -16.65 -12.09 -12.39
CA GLU A 231 -17.47 -10.86 -12.42
C GLU A 231 -17.68 -10.23 -11.03
N GLU A 232 -17.63 -11.03 -9.96
CA GLU A 232 -17.76 -10.53 -8.60
C GLU A 232 -16.50 -9.78 -8.13
N GLU A 233 -15.31 -10.30 -8.42
CA GLU A 233 -14.04 -9.60 -8.17
C GLU A 233 -13.93 -8.31 -9.00
N LYS A 234 -14.39 -8.34 -10.26
CA LYS A 234 -14.45 -7.13 -11.11
C LYS A 234 -15.38 -6.07 -10.51
N LYS A 235 -16.53 -6.47 -9.97
CA LYS A 235 -17.43 -5.55 -9.26
C LYS A 235 -16.78 -5.02 -8.00
N GLN A 236 -16.10 -5.85 -7.22
CA GLN A 236 -15.40 -5.44 -6.01
C GLN A 236 -14.26 -4.46 -6.27
N LEU A 237 -13.60 -4.52 -7.44
CA LEU A 237 -12.55 -3.58 -7.83
C LEU A 237 -13.03 -2.12 -7.94
N PHE A 238 -14.29 -1.91 -8.37
CA PHE A 238 -14.91 -0.59 -8.54
C PHE A 238 -16.09 -0.35 -7.61
N ALA A 239 -16.37 -1.30 -6.73
CA ALA A 239 -17.26 -1.06 -5.62
C ALA A 239 -16.59 0.06 -4.84
N ALA A 240 -17.25 1.22 -4.76
CA ALA A 240 -16.99 2.15 -3.68
C ALA A 240 -16.94 1.27 -2.44
N VAL A 241 -15.78 1.18 -1.77
CA VAL A 241 -15.57 0.28 -0.62
C VAL A 241 -16.86 0.24 0.17
N ASP A 242 -17.63 -0.83 0.01
CA ASP A 242 -19.02 -0.80 0.40
C ASP A 242 -19.01 -0.66 1.92
N PRO A 243 -19.51 0.45 2.50
CA PRO A 243 -19.58 0.56 3.93
C PRO A 243 -20.77 -0.29 4.35
N CYS A 244 -20.49 -1.57 4.61
CA CYS A 244 -21.36 -2.52 5.29
C CYS A 244 -22.48 -3.13 4.44
N GLU A 245 -22.21 -4.33 3.89
CA GLU A 245 -23.24 -5.35 3.81
C GLU A 245 -23.16 -6.25 5.06
N THR A 246 -24.34 -6.53 5.59
CA THR A 246 -24.66 -7.17 6.88
C THR A 246 -24.10 -8.59 7.02
N SER A 247 -22.80 -8.70 7.24
CA SER A 247 -22.12 -9.92 7.68
C SER A 247 -21.28 -9.60 8.91
N GLU A 248 -20.99 -10.60 9.73
CA GLU A 248 -20.20 -10.49 10.96
C GLU A 248 -18.82 -9.79 10.75
N ASN A 249 -18.35 -9.69 9.49
CA ASN A 249 -17.15 -8.96 9.05
C ASN A 249 -17.30 -7.42 8.90
N CYS A 250 -18.50 -6.84 9.07
CA CYS A 250 -18.68 -5.38 8.98
C CYS A 250 -18.11 -4.64 10.21
N THR A 251 -18.12 -5.27 11.39
CA THR A 251 -17.58 -4.67 12.62
C THR A 251 -16.08 -4.40 12.55
N SER A 252 -15.29 -5.31 11.96
CA SER A 252 -13.83 -5.15 11.84
C SER A 252 -13.46 -4.02 10.87
N LYS A 253 -14.11 -3.93 9.71
CA LYS A 253 -13.88 -2.85 8.74
C LYS A 253 -14.36 -1.48 9.25
N HIS A 254 -15.46 -1.45 10.01
CA HIS A 254 -15.97 -0.22 10.63
C HIS A 254 -15.00 0.32 11.69
N LYS A 255 -14.49 -0.58 12.55
CA LYS A 255 -13.45 -0.26 13.54
C LYS A 255 -12.20 0.30 12.87
N GLU A 256 -11.74 -0.33 11.80
CA GLU A 256 -10.56 0.11 11.08
C GLU A 256 -10.75 1.53 10.49
N ARG A 257 -11.94 1.84 9.97
CA ARG A 257 -12.24 3.17 9.44
C ARG A 257 -12.31 4.24 10.53
N LEU A 258 -12.96 3.96 11.65
CA LEU A 258 -12.99 4.87 12.81
C LEU A 258 -11.58 5.11 13.35
N LEU A 259 -10.76 4.06 13.36
CA LEU A 259 -9.40 4.15 13.85
C LEU A 259 -8.51 5.00 12.92
N ARG A 260 -8.60 4.80 11.59
CA ARG A 260 -7.92 5.67 10.61
C ARG A 260 -8.32 7.14 10.77
N MET A 261 -9.59 7.40 11.07
CA MET A 261 -10.09 8.76 11.37
C MET A 261 -9.43 9.33 12.63
N VAL A 262 -9.38 8.56 13.71
CA VAL A 262 -8.71 8.96 14.96
C VAL A 262 -7.22 9.27 14.70
N PHE A 263 -6.52 8.44 13.95
CA PHE A 263 -5.11 8.65 13.58
C PHE A 263 -4.92 9.93 12.77
N HIS A 264 -5.73 10.12 11.73
CA HIS A 264 -5.66 11.29 10.87
C HIS A 264 -5.88 12.59 11.65
N VAL A 265 -6.92 12.64 12.50
CA VAL A 265 -7.20 13.82 13.32
C VAL A 265 -6.08 14.05 14.34
N SER A 266 -5.57 13.01 14.98
CA SER A 266 -4.45 13.10 15.94
C SER A 266 -3.21 13.74 15.30
N GLN A 267 -2.86 13.36 14.06
CA GLN A 267 -1.74 13.96 13.33
C GLN A 267 -2.03 15.40 12.94
N LYS A 268 -3.25 15.68 12.48
CA LYS A 268 -3.67 17.03 12.07
C LYS A 268 -3.54 18.03 13.22
N VAL A 269 -3.98 17.67 14.43
CA VAL A 269 -3.97 18.58 15.58
C VAL A 269 -2.61 18.71 16.27
N CYS A 270 -1.74 17.71 16.13
CA CYS A 270 -0.45 17.66 16.84
C CYS A 270 0.77 17.93 15.95
N SER A 271 0.58 18.02 14.63
CA SER A 271 1.64 18.27 13.63
C SER A 271 2.86 17.34 13.76
N ARG A 272 2.69 16.18 14.41
CA ARG A 272 3.74 15.16 14.51
C ARG A 272 3.81 14.36 13.20
N PRO A 273 5.01 13.94 12.78
CA PRO A 273 5.20 13.21 11.52
C PRO A 273 4.53 11.83 11.51
N HIS A 274 4.18 11.26 12.68
CA HIS A 274 3.63 9.91 12.81
C HIS A 274 2.31 9.91 13.62
N PRO A 275 1.33 9.06 13.25
CA PRO A 275 0.11 8.88 14.01
C PRO A 275 0.41 8.17 15.34
N PRO A 276 -0.47 8.30 16.35
CA PRO A 276 -0.37 7.48 17.56
C PRO A 276 -0.64 6.01 17.23
N SER A 277 -0.07 5.04 17.95
CA SER A 277 -0.57 3.67 17.84
C SER A 277 -1.96 3.51 18.39
N TYR A 278 -2.55 2.37 18.02
CA TYR A 278 -3.76 1.77 18.54
C TYR A 278 -3.92 1.90 20.07
N ASP A 279 -2.83 1.68 20.84
CA ASP A 279 -2.85 1.65 22.31
C ASP A 279 -2.09 2.82 22.96
N GLU A 280 -1.56 3.77 22.18
CA GLU A 280 -0.87 4.94 22.76
C GLU A 280 -1.87 5.84 23.49
N ASP A 281 -1.52 6.25 24.71
CA ASP A 281 -2.28 7.25 25.45
C ASP A 281 -2.20 8.60 24.72
N LEU A 282 -3.33 9.09 24.24
CA LEU A 282 -3.41 10.28 23.41
C LEU A 282 -3.03 11.55 24.16
N ILE A 283 -3.22 11.61 25.49
CA ILE A 283 -2.77 12.74 26.29
C ILE A 283 -1.23 12.76 26.28
N GLN A 284 -0.58 11.61 26.50
CA GLN A 284 0.88 11.50 26.42
C GLN A 284 1.41 11.72 25.00
N TYR A 285 0.67 11.29 23.97
CA TYR A 285 1.00 11.56 22.57
C TYR A 285 0.97 13.07 22.28
N PHE A 286 -0.04 13.79 22.78
CA PHE A 286 -0.20 15.23 22.62
C PHE A 286 0.78 16.06 23.47
N GLU A 287 1.19 15.58 24.64
CA GLU A 287 2.22 16.20 25.48
C GLU A 287 3.58 16.33 24.78
N LYS A 288 3.86 15.48 23.80
CA LYS A 288 5.10 15.50 23.01
C LYS A 288 5.10 16.58 21.92
N CYS A 289 4.00 17.31 21.72
CA CYS A 289 3.89 18.36 20.70
C CYS A 289 4.38 19.70 21.24
N GLN A 290 5.28 20.35 20.51
CA GLN A 290 5.86 21.64 20.90
C GLN A 290 4.92 22.79 20.50
N ASN A 291 4.86 23.82 21.34
CA ASN A 291 4.23 25.13 21.08
C ASN A 291 2.70 25.27 21.20
N ILE A 292 1.97 24.33 21.83
CA ILE A 292 0.53 24.47 22.12
C ILE A 292 0.21 23.91 23.51
N THR A 293 -0.76 24.50 24.21
CA THR A 293 -1.26 23.94 25.48
C THR A 293 -2.03 22.63 25.23
N ILE A 294 -1.72 21.57 25.97
CA ILE A 294 -2.35 20.23 25.83
C ILE A 294 -3.89 20.31 25.78
N GLN A 295 -4.50 21.10 26.66
CA GLN A 295 -5.97 21.26 26.69
C GLN A 295 -6.54 21.81 25.37
N GLY A 296 -5.80 22.68 24.68
CA GLY A 296 -6.17 23.21 23.37
C GLY A 296 -6.16 22.13 22.30
N ILE A 297 -5.09 21.31 22.25
CA ILE A 297 -4.97 20.18 21.32
C ILE A 297 -6.10 19.17 21.55
N VAL A 298 -6.36 18.82 22.81
CA VAL A 298 -7.44 17.87 23.18
C VAL A 298 -8.81 18.39 22.75
N ASN A 299 -9.10 19.68 22.99
CA ASN A 299 -10.37 20.26 22.57
C ASN A 299 -10.52 20.26 21.05
N SER A 300 -9.47 20.65 20.31
CA SER A 300 -9.46 20.62 18.84
C SER A 300 -9.62 19.19 18.30
N PHE A 301 -8.97 18.22 18.92
CA PHE A 301 -9.09 16.80 18.58
C PHE A 301 -10.54 16.31 18.71
N ILE A 302 -11.15 16.52 19.88
CA ILE A 302 -12.52 16.09 20.16
C ILE A 302 -13.51 16.79 19.20
N GLN A 303 -13.33 18.09 18.96
CA GLN A 303 -14.17 18.86 18.05
C GLN A 303 -14.07 18.34 16.61
N GLU A 304 -12.85 18.09 16.12
CA GLU A 304 -12.62 17.63 14.75
C GLU A 304 -13.16 16.22 14.52
N ILE A 305 -12.97 15.30 15.49
CA ILE A 305 -13.60 13.97 15.42
C ILE A 305 -15.13 14.11 15.43
N SER A 306 -15.67 14.94 16.33
CA SER A 306 -17.12 15.18 16.39
C SER A 306 -17.67 15.66 15.04
N GLN A 307 -16.98 16.60 14.39
CA GLN A 307 -17.36 17.11 13.06
C GLN A 307 -17.30 16.03 11.96
N LEU A 308 -16.24 15.22 11.92
CA LEU A 308 -16.12 14.10 10.98
C LEU A 308 -17.19 13.03 11.23
N LEU A 309 -17.61 12.90 12.49
CA LEU A 309 -18.76 12.11 12.90
C LEU A 309 -20.09 12.87 12.77
N GLY A 310 -20.19 13.85 11.85
CA GLY A 310 -21.41 14.62 11.56
C GLY A 310 -22.02 15.33 12.78
N ASN A 311 -21.16 15.90 13.61
CA ASN A 311 -21.45 16.56 14.88
C ASN A 311 -21.99 15.62 15.97
N PHE A 312 -21.54 14.36 15.98
CA PHE A 312 -21.80 13.43 17.08
C PHE A 312 -21.26 14.01 18.41
N PRO A 313 -22.10 14.14 19.45
CA PRO A 313 -21.65 14.75 20.70
C PRO A 313 -20.66 13.84 21.43
N LEU A 314 -19.39 14.26 21.42
CA LEU A 314 -18.33 13.61 22.21
C LEU A 314 -18.14 14.36 23.54
N PRO A 315 -17.92 13.64 24.65
CA PRO A 315 -17.70 14.28 25.95
C PRO A 315 -16.39 15.06 25.96
N VAL A 316 -16.37 16.19 26.67
CA VAL A 316 -15.19 17.06 26.78
C VAL A 316 -14.02 16.34 27.48
N ASP A 317 -14.34 15.37 28.33
CA ASP A 317 -13.41 14.51 29.03
C ASP A 317 -13.21 13.15 28.33
N LEU A 318 -13.49 13.05 27.02
CA LEU A 318 -13.36 11.81 26.22
C LEU A 318 -12.03 11.10 26.50
N LEU A 319 -10.90 11.81 26.47
CA LEU A 319 -9.58 11.19 26.66
C LEU A 319 -9.32 10.70 28.10
N LYS A 320 -10.15 11.07 29.09
CA LYS A 320 -10.08 10.47 30.43
C LYS A 320 -10.85 9.14 30.49
N GLN A 321 -11.89 9.01 29.68
CA GLN A 321 -12.75 7.82 29.63
C GLN A 321 -12.21 6.79 28.61
N ALA A 322 -11.65 7.29 27.51
CA ALA A 322 -11.11 6.56 26.38
C ALA A 322 -9.74 7.14 25.98
N PRO A 323 -8.67 6.78 26.70
CA PRO A 323 -7.36 7.41 26.53
C PRO A 323 -6.63 6.99 25.25
N THR A 324 -6.99 5.86 24.63
CA THR A 324 -6.30 5.33 23.43
C THR A 324 -7.20 5.38 22.19
N PRO A 325 -6.63 5.37 20.98
CA PRO A 325 -7.42 5.30 19.75
C PRO A 325 -8.42 4.15 19.71
N VAL A 326 -8.01 2.94 20.11
CA VAL A 326 -8.91 1.79 20.19
C VAL A 326 -10.04 2.04 21.18
N LYS A 327 -9.75 2.59 22.35
CA LYS A 327 -10.78 2.91 23.37
C LYS A 327 -11.74 3.99 22.91
N ILE A 328 -11.30 4.93 22.07
CA ILE A 328 -12.18 5.94 21.47
C ILE A 328 -13.13 5.29 20.47
N VAL A 329 -12.62 4.38 19.63
CA VAL A 329 -13.45 3.61 18.70
C VAL A 329 -14.49 2.80 19.47
N GLU A 330 -14.08 2.07 20.51
CA GLU A 330 -14.99 1.32 21.38
C GLU A 330 -16.04 2.25 22.04
N PHE A 331 -15.61 3.40 22.56
CA PHE A 331 -16.52 4.38 23.16
C PHE A 331 -17.56 4.89 22.15
N ILE A 332 -17.12 5.23 20.93
CA ILE A 332 -18.01 5.66 19.85
C ILE A 332 -18.99 4.53 19.52
N GLU A 333 -18.54 3.29 19.38
CA GLU A 333 -19.42 2.16 19.08
C GLU A 333 -20.46 1.91 20.18
N GLU A 334 -20.05 1.97 21.45
CA GLU A 334 -20.93 1.76 22.61
C GLU A 334 -21.98 2.87 22.78
N HIS A 335 -21.63 4.10 22.41
CA HIS A 335 -22.47 5.29 22.59
C HIS A 335 -23.11 5.78 21.28
N CYS A 336 -22.83 5.12 20.16
CA CYS A 336 -23.46 5.42 18.89
C CYS A 336 -24.92 4.93 18.94
N PRO A 337 -25.91 5.82 18.75
CA PRO A 337 -27.34 5.46 18.79
C PRO A 337 -27.74 4.48 17.68
N ALA A 338 -26.83 4.18 16.75
CA ALA A 338 -27.04 3.23 15.67
C ALA A 338 -27.00 1.76 16.12
N GLN A 339 -26.24 1.35 17.14
CA GLN A 339 -26.03 -0.08 17.47
C GLN A 339 -25.88 -0.99 16.22
N GLY A 340 -25.10 -0.58 15.22
CA GLY A 340 -24.94 -1.31 13.95
C GLY A 340 -25.96 -0.98 12.83
N ASP A 341 -26.92 -0.10 13.07
CA ASP A 341 -27.84 0.45 12.08
C ASP A 341 -27.22 1.68 11.38
N CYS A 342 -26.55 1.42 10.25
CA CYS A 342 -25.86 2.43 9.45
C CYS A 342 -26.75 3.63 9.03
N GLN A 343 -28.09 3.51 9.07
CA GLN A 343 -29.01 4.59 8.73
C GLN A 343 -29.06 5.71 9.79
N LYS A 344 -28.59 5.44 11.01
CA LYS A 344 -28.58 6.41 12.12
C LYS A 344 -27.17 6.83 12.53
N CYS A 345 -26.16 6.37 11.78
CA CYS A 345 -24.77 6.67 12.10
C CYS A 345 -24.49 8.15 11.83
N PRO A 346 -23.97 8.89 12.82
CA PRO A 346 -23.73 10.32 12.69
C PRO A 346 -22.53 10.61 11.77
N SER A 347 -21.73 9.61 11.37
CA SER A 347 -20.54 9.73 10.50
C SER A 347 -20.77 10.13 9.03
N LYS A 348 -21.83 10.90 8.74
CA LYS A 348 -22.37 11.52 7.51
C LYS A 348 -21.54 11.57 6.20
N MET A 349 -20.25 11.27 6.17
CA MET A 349 -19.51 11.02 4.95
C MET A 349 -19.73 9.60 4.39
N ASN A 350 -20.42 9.58 3.25
CA ASN A 350 -20.64 8.44 2.34
C ASN A 350 -21.75 7.45 2.75
N CYS A 351 -22.89 7.97 3.18
CA CYS A 351 -24.14 7.22 3.18
C CYS A 351 -25.01 7.72 2.02
N LYS A 352 -25.35 6.82 1.08
CA LYS A 352 -26.07 7.09 -0.19
C LYS A 352 -27.44 7.80 -0.03
N ILE A 353 -27.97 7.91 1.19
CA ILE A 353 -29.26 8.52 1.49
C ILE A 353 -29.13 10.01 1.87
N HIS A 354 -27.95 10.50 2.25
CA HIS A 354 -27.73 11.94 2.52
C HIS A 354 -27.57 12.77 1.23
N GLU A 355 -27.19 12.15 0.11
CA GLU A 355 -27.14 12.82 -1.20
C GLU A 355 -28.54 13.06 -1.79
N GLU A 356 -29.55 12.28 -1.40
CA GLU A 356 -30.91 12.46 -1.95
C GLU A 356 -31.72 13.55 -1.25
N ASN A 357 -31.21 14.23 -0.21
CA ASN A 357 -31.93 15.29 0.51
C ASN A 357 -31.09 16.51 0.94
N SER A 358 -29.85 16.69 0.45
CA SER A 358 -29.05 17.89 0.73
C SER A 358 -29.02 18.83 -0.47
N THR A 359 -29.86 19.86 -0.45
CA THR A 359 -29.93 20.92 -1.48
C THR A 359 -28.87 22.02 -1.32
N ASP A 360 -27.72 21.76 -0.72
CA ASP A 360 -26.71 22.79 -0.52
C ASP A 360 -25.50 22.54 -1.42
N VAL A 361 -25.52 23.27 -2.54
CA VAL A 361 -24.38 23.53 -3.42
C VAL A 361 -23.31 24.25 -2.60
N VAL A 362 -22.12 23.66 -2.47
CA VAL A 362 -20.94 24.36 -1.95
C VAL A 362 -20.09 24.81 -3.14
N ASP A 363 -19.99 26.13 -3.28
CA ASP A 363 -19.25 26.85 -4.33
C ASP A 363 -17.75 26.52 -4.33
N ILE A 364 -17.21 26.36 -5.53
CA ILE A 364 -15.84 25.93 -5.86
C ILE A 364 -14.79 27.07 -5.73
N GLU A 365 -15.16 28.28 -5.27
CA GLU A 365 -14.28 29.45 -5.38
C GLU A 365 -13.27 29.70 -4.24
N ASP A 366 -13.24 28.92 -3.15
CA ASP A 366 -12.44 29.31 -1.96
C ASP A 366 -11.10 28.59 -1.72
N PHE A 367 -10.60 27.76 -2.65
CA PHE A 367 -9.29 27.10 -2.50
C PHE A 367 -8.06 27.91 -2.93
N GLY A 368 -8.21 29.23 -3.13
CA GLY A 368 -7.18 30.12 -3.69
C GLY A 368 -6.58 31.16 -2.75
N LYS A 369 -6.78 31.10 -1.43
CA LYS A 369 -6.22 32.10 -0.51
C LYS A 369 -5.29 31.49 0.54
N PRO A 370 -4.12 32.11 0.78
CA PRO A 370 -3.18 31.65 1.78
C PRO A 370 -3.65 32.05 3.18
N HIS A 371 -3.64 31.10 4.11
CA HIS A 371 -3.59 31.36 5.55
C HIS A 371 -2.41 30.61 6.16
#